data_AF-E3ZML1-F1
#
_entry.id   AF-E3ZML1-F1
#
_cell.length_a   1.000
_cell.length_b   1.000
_cell.length_c   1.000
_cell.angle_alpha   90.00
_cell.angle_beta   90.00
_cell.angle_gamma   90.00
#
_symmetry.space_group_name_H-M   'P 1'
#
loop_
_entity.id
_entity.type
_entity.pdbx_description
1 polymer ?
#
loop_
_entity_poly.entity_id
_entity_poly.type
_entity_poly.pdbx_seq_one_letter_code
_entity_poly.pdbx_strand_id
1 'polypeptide(L)' 'ILFGDGDISWYVWDSEIDEFQELDKPSGEVYEVYDNLNDMLIATLEMAVP' A
#
# COMPACT_ATOMS: atom_id res chain seq x y z
N ILE A 1 8.15 -2.92 -5.95
CA ILE A 1 9.04 -2.35 -4.91
C ILE A 1 8.27 -2.28 -3.60
N LEU A 2 8.83 -2.74 -2.47
CA LEU A 2 8.18 -2.65 -1.15
C LEU A 2 8.56 -1.33 -0.47
N PHE A 3 7.57 -0.55 -0.06
CA PHE A 3 7.75 0.73 0.65
C PHE A 3 7.43 0.65 2.13
N GLY A 4 6.54 -0.25 2.52
CA GLY A 4 6.08 -0.36 3.89
C GLY A 4 5.62 -1.77 4.24
N ASP A 5 5.91 -2.16 5.47
CA ASP A 5 5.47 -3.40 6.09
C ASP A 5 4.67 -3.02 7.34
N GLY A 6 3.34 -2.99 7.22
CA GLY A 6 2.42 -2.77 8.33
C GLY A 6 2.03 -4.09 9.01
N ASP A 7 1.34 -4.02 10.13
CA ASP A 7 0.95 -5.23 10.89
C ASP A 7 0.08 -6.21 10.07
N ILE A 8 -0.80 -5.66 9.22
CA ILE A 8 -1.74 -6.44 8.39
C ILE A 8 -1.60 -6.17 6.88
N SER A 9 -0.79 -5.21 6.46
CA SER A 9 -0.71 -4.80 5.04
C SER A 9 0.72 -4.61 4.54
N TRP A 10 0.95 -4.92 3.25
CA TRP A 10 2.14 -4.52 2.52
C TRP A 10 1.83 -3.34 1.60
N TYR A 11 2.70 -2.34 1.58
CA TYR A 11 2.59 -1.19 0.69
C TYR A 11 3.64 -1.31 -0.41
N VAL A 12 3.20 -1.46 -1.66
CA VAL A 12 4.06 -1.79 -2.79
C VAL A 12 3.78 -0.89 -4.00
N TRP A 13 4.74 -0.83 -4.91
CA TRP A 13 4.50 -0.43 -6.31
C TRP A 13 4.78 -1.60 -7.23
N ASP A 14 3.80 -1.90 -8.08
CA ASP A 14 3.93 -2.85 -9.16
C ASP A 14 4.39 -2.12 -10.43
N SER A 15 5.63 -2.40 -10.83
CA SER A 15 6.24 -1.79 -12.01
C SER A 15 5.77 -2.40 -13.33
N GLU A 16 5.09 -3.55 -13.32
CA GLU A 16 4.57 -4.18 -14.54
C GLU A 16 3.30 -3.49 -15.03
N ILE A 17 2.48 -3.02 -14.09
CA ILE A 17 1.20 -2.34 -14.35
C ILE A 17 1.20 -0.86 -13.96
N ASP A 18 2.30 -0.38 -13.37
CA ASP A 18 2.53 1.00 -12.94
C ASP A 18 1.52 1.50 -11.89
N GLU A 19 1.28 0.68 -10.86
CA GLU A 19 0.28 0.96 -9.81
C GLU A 19 0.89 0.92 -8.42
N PHE A 20 0.46 1.84 -7.55
CA PHE A 20 0.73 1.78 -6.10
C PHE A 20 -0.39 1.01 -5.42
N GLN A 21 -0.05 0.03 -4.60
CA GLN A 21 -1.03 -0.91 -4.05
C GLN A 21 -0.78 -1.17 -2.57
N GLU A 22 -1.87 -1.34 -1.85
CA GLU A 22 -1.90 -1.97 -0.54
C GLU A 22 -2.37 -3.41 -0.70
N LEU A 23 -1.57 -4.34 -0.18
CA LEU A 23 -1.85 -5.77 -0.23
C LEU A 23 -2.15 -6.28 1.17
N ASP A 24 -3.18 -7.11 1.29
CA ASP A 24 -3.50 -7.80 2.53
C ASP A 24 -2.42 -8.84 2.88
N LYS A 25 -2.05 -8.90 4.17
CA LYS A 25 -1.21 -9.98 4.69
C LYS A 25 -2.04 -11.09 5.30
N PRO A 26 -1.65 -12.36 5.09
CA PRO A 26 -0.53 -12.84 4.27
C PRO A 26 -0.95 -13.17 2.83
N SER A 27 -2.19 -12.87 2.42
CA SER A 27 -2.78 -13.35 1.17
C SER A 27 -2.10 -12.77 -0.07
N GLY A 28 -1.58 -11.54 0.01
CA GLY A 28 -1.09 -10.78 -1.12
C GLY A 28 -2.20 -10.32 -2.06
N GLU A 29 -3.46 -10.37 -1.61
CA GLU A 29 -4.59 -9.84 -2.37
C GLU A 29 -4.56 -8.31 -2.35
N VAL A 30 -4.91 -7.69 -3.49
CA VAL A 30 -5.00 -6.24 -3.59
C VAL A 30 -6.18 -5.77 -2.76
N TYR A 31 -5.88 -5.01 -1.70
CA TYR A 31 -6.86 -4.36 -0.85
C TYR A 31 -7.28 -3.02 -1.45
N GLU A 32 -6.29 -2.19 -1.82
CA GLU A 32 -6.51 -0.86 -2.38
C GLU A 32 -5.43 -0.48 -3.40
N VAL A 33 -5.80 0.35 -4.38
CA VAL A 33 -4.92 0.88 -5.41
C VAL A 33 -4.93 2.40 -5.32
N TYR A 34 -3.75 3.01 -5.44
CA TYR A 34 -3.53 4.44 -5.30
C TYR A 34 -2.95 5.02 -6.60
N ASP A 35 -3.38 6.24 -6.95
CA ASP A 35 -2.93 6.92 -8.17
C ASP A 35 -1.45 7.32 -8.12
N ASN A 36 -0.89 7.52 -6.92
CA ASN A 36 0.50 7.86 -6.72
C ASN A 36 1.00 7.53 -5.30
N LEU A 37 2.33 7.60 -5.11
CA LEU A 37 2.98 7.32 -3.84
C LEU A 37 2.49 8.22 -2.69
N ASN A 38 2.21 9.49 -2.94
CA ASN A 38 1.80 10.41 -1.87
C ASN A 38 0.41 10.03 -1.33
N ASP A 39 -0.52 9.68 -2.21
CA ASP A 39 -1.88 9.28 -1.81
C ASP A 39 -1.83 8.03 -0.92
N MET A 40 -1.03 7.03 -1.30
CA MET A 40 -0.80 5.83 -0.49
C MET A 40 -0.22 6.18 0.89
N LEU A 41 0.82 7.02 0.95
CA LEU A 41 1.45 7.39 2.21
C LEU A 41 0.54 8.22 3.11
N ILE A 42 -0.27 9.13 2.54
CA ILE A 42 -1.24 9.93 3.29
C ILE A 42 -2.28 9.01 3.92
N ALA A 43 -2.87 8.08 3.14
CA ALA A 43 -3.85 7.13 3.64
C ALA A 43 -3.29 6.28 4.81
N THR A 44 -2.08 5.75 4.66
CA THR A 44 -1.42 5.00 5.73
C THR A 44 -1.20 5.84 6.99
N LEU A 45 -0.77 7.10 6.85
CA LEU A 45 -0.51 7.99 7.98
C LEU A 45 -1.81 8.43 8.68
N GLU A 46 -2.88 8.68 7.93
CA GLU A 46 -4.20 9.00 8.48
C GLU A 46 -4.76 7.86 9.34
N MET A 47 -4.49 6.60 8.97
CA MET A 47 -4.86 5.43 9.79
C MET A 47 -3.96 5.23 11.01
N ALA A 48 -2.72 5.70 10.97
CA ALA A 48 -1.74 5.54 12.05
C ALA A 48 -1.88 6.59 13.17
N VAL A 49 -2.55 7.71 12.90
CA VAL A 49 -2.79 8.78 13.88
C VAL A 49 -4.17 8.55 14.54
N PRO A 50 -4.24 8.46 15.89
CA PRO A 50 -5.49 8.19 16.62
C PRO A 50 -6.49 9.35 16.59
#